data_AF-A0A1G5GR57-F1
#
_entry.id   AF-A0A1G5GR57-F1
#
_cell.length_a   1.000
_cell.length_b   1.000
_cell.length_c   1.000
_cell.angle_alpha   90.00
_cell.angle_beta   90.00
_cell.angle_gamma   90.00
#
_symmetry.space_group_name_H-M   'P 1'
#
loop_
_entity.id
_entity.type
_entity.pdbx_description
1 polymer ?
#
loop_
_entity_poly.entity_id
_entity_poly.type
_entity_poly.pdbx_seq_one_letter_code
_entity_poly.pdbx_strand_id
1 'polypeptide(L)'
;MRASLKNYMAACNRRKEETGESGFSLIELIVVVVILGILAAIAVPVFTGLQAQAEDNARATVAANAATQVASNLSQNKAQDLGLNNLRNGTKYTITIQPTSGATITDYCVTVAETGKESKQSGPSCTAAPTTP
;
A
#
# COMPACT_ATOMS: atom_id res chain seq x y z
N MET A 1 60.43 -23.20 -36.97
CA MET A 1 59.05 -23.40 -36.45
C MET A 1 58.72 -22.60 -35.19
N ARG A 2 59.64 -22.42 -34.22
CA ARG A 2 59.39 -21.66 -32.96
C ARG A 2 59.11 -20.16 -33.12
N ALA A 3 59.57 -19.51 -34.20
CA ALA A 3 59.40 -18.06 -34.40
C ALA A 3 57.94 -17.67 -34.71
N SER A 4 57.21 -18.50 -35.45
CA SER A 4 55.78 -18.26 -35.76
C SER A 4 54.91 -18.33 -34.50
N LEU A 5 55.22 -19.26 -33.58
CA LEU A 5 54.54 -19.40 -32.28
C LEU A 5 54.71 -18.17 -31.39
N LYS A 6 55.90 -17.56 -31.37
CA LYS A 6 56.16 -16.32 -30.60
C LYS A 6 55.32 -15.16 -31.13
N ASN A 7 55.22 -15.02 -32.46
CA ASN A 7 54.43 -13.97 -33.09
C ASN A 7 52.92 -14.15 -32.84
N TYR A 8 52.44 -15.39 -32.79
CA TYR A 8 51.03 -15.70 -32.51
C TYR A 8 50.64 -15.43 -31.05
N MET A 9 51.53 -15.75 -30.10
CA MET A 9 51.30 -15.48 -28.67
C MET A 9 51.36 -13.98 -28.33
N ALA A 10 52.26 -13.23 -28.98
CA ALA A 10 52.32 -11.78 -28.84
C ALA A 10 51.02 -11.10 -29.33
N ALA A 11 50.44 -11.60 -30.43
CA ALA A 11 49.16 -11.10 -30.96
C ALA A 11 47.96 -11.46 -30.06
N CYS A 12 48.02 -12.55 -29.30
CA CYS A 12 46.97 -12.95 -28.36
C CYS A 12 47.00 -12.11 -27.06
N ASN A 13 48.19 -11.86 -26.51
CA ASN A 13 48.34 -10.98 -25.33
C ASN A 13 47.92 -9.53 -25.63
N ARG A 14 48.26 -9.02 -26.81
CA ARG A 14 47.89 -7.67 -27.23
C ARG A 14 46.39 -7.47 -27.40
N ARG A 15 45.65 -8.52 -27.80
CA ARG A 15 44.18 -8.49 -27.79
C ARG A 15 43.59 -8.48 -26.39
N LYS A 16 44.16 -9.21 -25.43
CA LYS A 16 43.73 -9.18 -24.01
C LYS A 16 43.91 -7.80 -23.36
N GLU A 17 44.89 -7.01 -23.80
CA GLU A 17 45.08 -5.62 -23.36
C GLU A 17 44.12 -4.64 -24.10
N GLU A 18 43.79 -4.91 -25.38
CA GLU A 18 42.83 -4.09 -26.16
C GLU A 18 41.37 -4.31 -25.75
N THR A 19 40.99 -5.55 -25.39
CA THR A 19 39.70 -5.86 -24.79
C THR A 19 39.86 -5.86 -23.27
N GLY A 20 39.87 -4.68 -22.67
CA GLY A 20 39.90 -4.52 -21.21
C GLY A 20 38.71 -5.19 -20.55
N GLU A 21 38.78 -6.50 -20.33
CA GLU A 21 37.82 -7.30 -19.58
C GLU A 21 38.04 -7.00 -18.09
N SER A 22 37.64 -5.79 -17.68
CA SER A 22 37.46 -5.42 -16.29
C SER A 22 36.27 -6.19 -15.72
N GLY A 23 36.56 -7.34 -15.13
CA GLY A 23 35.58 -8.08 -14.32
C GLY A 23 35.17 -7.25 -13.10
N PHE A 24 33.87 -7.31 -12.77
CA PHE A 24 33.32 -6.71 -11.55
C PHE A 24 33.98 -7.36 -10.32
N SER A 25 34.56 -6.57 -9.43
CA SER A 25 35.21 -7.11 -8.25
C SER A 25 34.17 -7.61 -7.25
N LEU A 26 34.43 -8.75 -6.61
CA LEU A 26 33.55 -9.25 -5.54
C LEU A 26 33.42 -8.23 -4.40
N ILE A 27 34.47 -7.42 -4.14
CA ILE A 27 34.40 -6.38 -3.12
C ILE A 27 33.48 -5.21 -3.52
N GLU A 28 33.38 -4.91 -4.82
CA GLU A 28 32.45 -3.88 -5.33
C GLU A 28 31.01 -4.33 -5.12
N LEU A 29 30.72 -5.61 -5.31
CA LEU A 29 29.38 -6.13 -5.05
C LEU A 29 29.05 -6.13 -3.55
N ILE A 30 30.03 -6.49 -2.72
CA ILE A 30 29.86 -6.52 -1.25
C ILE A 30 29.54 -5.12 -0.69
N VAL A 31 30.28 -4.08 -1.09
CA VAL A 31 30.01 -2.73 -0.55
C VAL A 31 28.64 -2.21 -0.97
N VAL A 32 28.20 -2.53 -2.18
CA VAL A 32 26.87 -2.12 -2.68
C VAL A 32 25.76 -2.77 -1.85
N VAL A 33 25.81 -4.08 -1.61
CA VAL A 33 24.76 -4.75 -0.80
C VAL A 33 24.79 -4.32 0.66
N VAL A 34 25.95 -3.94 1.20
CA VAL A 34 26.05 -3.37 2.55
C VAL A 34 25.33 -2.02 2.62
N ILE A 35 25.56 -1.12 1.66
CA ILE A 35 24.87 0.19 1.63
C ILE A 35 23.37 -0.01 1.42
N LEU A 36 22.96 -0.88 0.49
CA LEU A 36 21.55 -1.21 0.28
C LEU A 36 20.91 -1.83 1.54
N GLY A 37 21.65 -2.63 2.31
CA GLY A 37 21.20 -3.19 3.58
C GLY A 37 20.89 -2.11 4.62
N ILE A 38 21.75 -1.10 4.75
CA ILE A 38 21.52 0.03 5.67
C ILE A 38 20.30 0.84 5.24
N LEU A 39 20.16 1.14 3.95
CA LEU A 39 19.01 1.88 3.43
C LEU A 39 17.70 1.10 3.64
N ALA A 40 17.71 -0.21 3.38
CA ALA A 40 16.53 -1.07 3.56
C ALA A 40 16.09 -1.15 5.04
N ALA A 41 17.04 -1.22 5.97
CA ALA A 41 16.73 -1.27 7.41
C ALA A 41 15.93 -0.05 7.90
N ILE A 42 16.17 1.14 7.32
CA ILE A 42 15.43 2.37 7.66
C ILE A 42 14.16 2.50 6.81
N ALA A 43 14.24 2.17 5.53
CA ALA A 43 13.15 2.37 4.59
C ALA A 43 11.93 1.48 4.87
N VAL A 44 12.14 0.22 5.27
CA VAL A 44 11.05 -0.73 5.54
C VAL A 44 10.10 -0.25 6.65
N PRO A 45 10.55 0.07 7.88
CA PRO A 45 9.64 0.49 8.94
C PRO A 45 8.90 1.78 8.58
N VAL A 46 9.57 2.75 7.96
CA VAL A 46 8.94 4.00 7.50
C VAL A 46 7.84 3.72 6.48
N PHE A 47 8.13 2.88 5.48
CA PHE A 47 7.15 2.53 4.46
C PHE A 47 5.95 1.79 5.04
N THR A 48 6.16 0.87 5.98
CA THR A 48 5.05 0.15 6.63
C THR A 48 4.15 1.07 7.45
N GLY A 49 4.71 2.07 8.14
CA GLY A 49 3.93 3.08 8.86
C GLY A 49 3.11 3.97 7.92
N LEU A 50 3.70 4.41 6.80
CA LEU A 50 3.01 5.17 5.76
C LEU A 50 1.86 4.37 5.14
N GLN A 51 2.06 3.07 4.88
CA GLN A 51 1.02 2.20 4.37
C GLN A 51 -0.14 2.08 5.37
N ALA A 52 0.14 1.84 6.65
CA ALA A 52 -0.90 1.77 7.69
C ALA A 52 -1.71 3.07 7.78
N GLN A 53 -1.03 4.23 7.75
CA GLN A 53 -1.71 5.53 7.76
C GLN A 53 -2.57 5.76 6.51
N ALA A 54 -2.09 5.33 5.34
CA ALA A 54 -2.86 5.42 4.09
C ALA A 54 -4.12 4.54 4.13
N GLU A 55 -4.01 3.33 4.69
CA GLU A 55 -5.18 2.44 4.87
C GLU A 55 -6.20 3.03 5.84
N ASP A 56 -5.74 3.60 6.96
CA ASP A 56 -6.61 4.25 7.94
C ASP A 56 -7.36 5.44 7.33
N ASN A 57 -6.68 6.25 6.53
CA ASN A 57 -7.29 7.36 5.80
C ASN A 57 -8.27 6.86 4.74
N ALA A 58 -7.91 5.81 4.00
CA ALA A 58 -8.80 5.20 3.02
C ALA A 58 -10.10 4.69 3.67
N ARG A 59 -10.02 4.05 4.85
CA ARG A 59 -11.23 3.65 5.61
C ARG A 59 -12.08 4.85 6.04
N ALA A 60 -11.45 5.92 6.51
CA ALA A 60 -12.17 7.14 6.87
C ALA A 60 -12.88 7.77 5.66
N THR A 61 -12.23 7.80 4.50
CA THR A 61 -12.85 8.24 3.24
C THR A 61 -14.01 7.35 2.82
N VAL A 62 -13.88 6.02 2.94
CA VAL A 62 -14.97 5.08 2.67
C VAL A 62 -16.16 5.35 3.59
N ALA A 63 -15.92 5.60 4.89
CA ALA A 63 -16.98 5.94 5.84
C ALA A 63 -17.70 7.24 5.44
N ALA A 64 -16.96 8.29 5.10
CA ALA A 64 -17.53 9.58 4.68
C ALA A 64 -18.34 9.47 3.35
N ASN A 65 -17.82 8.74 2.37
CA ASN A 65 -18.52 8.49 1.11
C ASN A 65 -19.79 7.66 1.33
N ALA A 66 -19.70 6.64 2.18
CA ALA A 66 -20.84 5.82 2.55
C ALA A 66 -21.90 6.65 3.28
N ALA A 67 -21.52 7.50 4.23
CA ALA A 67 -22.44 8.43 4.90
C ALA A 67 -23.14 9.38 3.91
N THR A 68 -22.39 9.93 2.95
CA THR A 68 -22.95 10.79 1.89
C THR A 68 -23.95 10.03 1.03
N GLN A 69 -23.66 8.78 0.66
CA GLN A 69 -24.56 7.92 -0.10
C GLN A 69 -25.83 7.60 0.71
N VAL A 70 -25.69 7.28 2.00
CA VAL A 70 -26.83 7.03 2.90
C VAL A 70 -27.71 8.28 3.00
N ALA A 71 -27.12 9.46 3.24
CA ALA A 71 -27.86 10.73 3.28
C ALA A 71 -28.63 11.00 1.98
N SER A 72 -28.01 10.74 0.83
CA SER A 72 -28.66 10.87 -0.48
C SER A 72 -29.84 9.88 -0.64
N ASN A 73 -29.67 8.64 -0.21
CA ASN A 73 -30.72 7.62 -0.25
C ASN A 73 -31.90 8.01 0.65
N LEU A 74 -31.62 8.43 1.89
CA LEU A 74 -32.62 8.88 2.86
C LEU A 74 -33.38 10.12 2.35
N SER A 75 -32.68 11.07 1.72
CA SER A 75 -33.30 12.26 1.11
C SER A 75 -34.25 11.92 -0.03
N GLN A 76 -34.01 10.80 -0.72
CA GLN A 76 -34.84 10.30 -1.81
C GLN A 76 -35.89 9.27 -1.35
N ASN A 77 -36.07 9.06 -0.04
CA ASN A 77 -36.93 8.01 0.52
C ASN A 77 -36.62 6.60 -0.01
N LYS A 78 -35.34 6.33 -0.29
CA LYS A 78 -34.84 5.02 -0.70
C LYS A 78 -34.31 4.24 0.51
N ALA A 79 -34.11 2.94 0.33
CA ALA A 79 -33.42 2.13 1.34
C ALA A 79 -32.02 2.69 1.60
N GLN A 80 -31.65 2.79 2.88
CA GLN A 80 -30.39 3.41 3.31
C GLN A 80 -29.15 2.71 2.74
N ASP A 81 -29.24 1.41 2.46
CA ASP A 81 -28.10 0.57 2.07
C ASP A 81 -27.82 0.50 0.55
N LEU A 82 -28.61 1.19 -0.27
CA LEU A 82 -28.48 1.12 -1.73
C LEU A 82 -27.14 1.69 -2.21
N GLY A 83 -26.45 0.94 -3.06
CA GLY A 83 -25.24 1.38 -3.75
C GLY A 83 -23.95 1.28 -2.94
N LEU A 84 -23.99 0.85 -1.68
CA LEU A 84 -22.77 0.74 -0.84
C LEU A 84 -21.85 -0.42 -1.22
N ASN A 85 -22.27 -1.36 -2.07
CA ASN A 85 -21.46 -2.52 -2.44
C ASN A 85 -20.14 -2.15 -3.13
N ASN A 86 -20.12 -1.07 -3.90
CA ASN A 86 -18.90 -0.57 -4.56
C ASN A 86 -17.88 -0.01 -3.54
N LEU A 87 -18.35 0.42 -2.36
CA LEU A 87 -17.51 0.95 -1.30
C LEU A 87 -16.93 -0.15 -0.40
N ARG A 88 -17.45 -1.39 -0.47
CA ARG A 88 -16.98 -2.52 0.36
C ARG A 88 -15.62 -3.08 -0.05
N ASN A 89 -15.14 -2.76 -1.26
CA ASN A 89 -13.88 -3.26 -1.82
C ASN A 89 -13.75 -4.79 -1.64
N GLY A 90 -14.69 -5.53 -2.21
CA GLY A 90 -14.86 -6.97 -1.97
C GLY A 90 -15.31 -7.25 -0.54
N THR A 91 -14.56 -8.09 0.17
CA THR A 91 -14.76 -8.45 1.59
C THR A 91 -13.86 -7.66 2.55
N LYS A 92 -13.10 -6.68 2.07
CA LYS A 92 -12.18 -5.89 2.92
C LYS A 92 -12.93 -5.05 3.94
N TYR A 93 -14.01 -4.38 3.52
CA TYR A 93 -14.76 -3.48 4.38
C TYR A 93 -16.16 -3.98 4.68
N THR A 94 -16.48 -4.10 5.97
CA THR A 94 -17.83 -4.34 6.46
C THR A 94 -18.47 -2.99 6.78
N ILE A 95 -19.46 -2.60 5.98
CA ILE A 95 -20.22 -1.36 6.19
C ILE A 95 -21.55 -1.70 6.87
N THR A 96 -21.79 -1.07 8.02
CA THR A 96 -23.02 -1.16 8.80
C THR A 96 -23.62 0.23 8.99
N ILE A 97 -24.94 0.31 9.07
CA ILE A 97 -25.67 1.57 9.25
C ILE A 97 -26.55 1.42 10.49
N GLN A 98 -26.50 2.43 11.35
CA GLN A 98 -27.35 2.54 12.53
C GLN A 98 -28.16 3.85 12.46
N PRO A 99 -29.44 3.84 12.83
CA PRO A 99 -30.23 2.67 13.20
C PRO A 99 -30.57 1.77 11.99
N THR A 100 -30.66 0.45 12.21
CA THR A 100 -30.89 -0.53 11.13
C THR A 100 -32.28 -0.39 10.47
N SER A 101 -33.21 0.27 11.14
CA SER A 101 -34.51 0.68 10.61
C SER A 101 -34.88 2.06 11.14
N GLY A 102 -35.60 2.84 10.32
CA GLY A 102 -36.07 4.18 10.71
C GLY A 102 -34.99 5.27 10.73
N ALA A 103 -33.84 5.05 10.07
CA ALA A 103 -32.81 6.08 9.93
C ALA A 103 -33.39 7.32 9.22
N THR A 104 -32.97 8.50 9.69
CA THR A 104 -33.39 9.79 9.12
C THR A 104 -32.16 10.60 8.72
N ILE A 105 -32.31 11.66 7.93
CA ILE A 105 -31.18 12.49 7.49
C ILE A 105 -30.42 13.11 8.68
N THR A 106 -31.09 13.29 9.83
CA THR A 106 -30.50 13.82 11.06
C THR A 106 -30.08 12.73 12.04
N ASP A 107 -30.50 11.49 11.83
CA ASP A 107 -30.22 10.36 12.72
C ASP A 107 -29.81 9.14 11.89
N TYR A 108 -28.53 9.11 11.57
CA TYR A 108 -27.85 7.93 11.05
C TYR A 108 -26.35 7.98 11.39
N CYS A 109 -25.74 6.81 11.48
CA CYS A 109 -24.31 6.61 11.57
C CYS A 109 -23.89 5.43 10.70
N VAL A 110 -22.90 5.66 9.86
CA VAL A 110 -22.25 4.61 9.07
C VAL A 110 -20.98 4.18 9.76
N THR A 111 -20.81 2.88 9.99
CA THR A 111 -19.59 2.29 10.53
C THR A 111 -18.94 1.40 9.48
N VAL A 112 -17.67 1.64 9.22
CA VAL A 112 -16.81 0.86 8.33
C VAL A 112 -15.78 0.12 9.16
N ALA A 113 -15.89 -1.20 9.19
CA ALA A 113 -14.98 -2.09 9.90
C ALA A 113 -14.09 -2.87 8.92
N GLU A 114 -12.86 -3.12 9.33
CA GLU A 114 -11.89 -3.99 8.67
C GLU A 114 -11.31 -4.95 9.72
N THR A 115 -11.13 -6.21 9.37
CA THR A 115 -10.66 -7.23 10.33
C THR A 115 -9.31 -6.84 10.93
N GLY A 116 -9.25 -6.76 12.27
CA GLY A 116 -8.02 -6.41 12.99
C GLY A 116 -7.66 -4.91 12.97
N LYS A 117 -8.60 -4.03 12.60
CA LYS A 117 -8.42 -2.58 12.58
C LYS A 117 -9.57 -1.87 13.28
N GLU A 118 -9.25 -0.73 13.89
CA GLU A 118 -10.26 0.19 14.44
C GLU A 118 -11.23 0.64 13.34
N SER A 119 -12.52 0.61 13.70
CA SER A 119 -13.60 1.01 12.81
C SER A 119 -13.62 2.52 12.61
N LYS A 120 -14.04 2.96 11.43
CA LYS A 120 -14.22 4.38 11.11
C LYS A 120 -15.69 4.67 10.95
N GLN A 121 -16.15 5.77 11.54
CA GLN A 121 -17.55 6.13 11.58
C GLN A 121 -17.80 7.49 10.94
N SER A 122 -18.95 7.67 10.29
CA SER A 122 -19.37 8.95 9.71
C SER A 122 -20.90 9.05 9.64
N GLY A 123 -21.43 10.20 10.04
CA GLY A 123 -22.88 10.46 10.12
C GLY A 123 -23.24 11.37 11.31
N PRO A 124 -24.42 12.00 11.29
CA PRO A 124 -24.86 12.97 12.29
C PRO A 124 -25.07 12.38 13.69
N SER A 125 -25.40 11.10 13.82
CA SER A 125 -25.60 10.45 15.13
C SER A 125 -24.48 9.48 15.51
N CYS A 126 -23.34 9.56 14.83
CA CYS A 126 -22.17 8.78 15.24
C CYS A 126 -21.67 9.23 16.61
N THR A 127 -21.80 8.36 17.60
CA THR A 127 -20.99 8.43 18.81
C THR A 127 -19.55 8.12 18.45
N ALA A 128 -18.57 8.72 19.12
CA ALA A 128 -17.18 8.34 18.93
C ALA A 128 -17.06 6.81 19.02
N ALA A 129 -16.40 6.19 18.02
CA ALA A 129 -16.17 4.76 18.00
C ALA A 129 -15.61 4.35 19.37
N PRO A 130 -16.09 3.25 19.99
CA PRO A 130 -15.47 2.78 21.21
C PRO A 130 -13.99 2.53 20.88
N THR A 131 -13.12 3.38 21.43
CA THR A 131 -11.68 3.21 21.34
C THR A 131 -11.38 1.92 22.10
N THR A 132 -11.20 0.82 21.37
CA THR A 132 -10.71 -0.42 21.99
C THR A 132 -9.29 -0.16 22.49
N PRO A 133 -8.94 -0.55 23.74
CA PRO A 133 -7.62 -0.35 24.32
C PRO A 133 -6.52 -1.19 23.64
#